data_AF-A0A3N5RSN7-F1
#
_entry.id   AF-A0A3N5RSN7-F1
#
_cell.length_a   1.000
_cell.length_b   1.000
_cell.length_c   1.000
_cell.angle_alpha   90.00
_cell.angle_beta   90.00
_cell.angle_gamma   90.00
#
_symmetry.space_group_name_H-M   'P 1'
#
loop_
_entity.id
_entity.type
_entity.pdbx_description
1 polymer ?
#
loop_
_entity_poly.entity_id
_entity_poly.type
_entity_poly.pdbx_seq_one_letter_code
_entity_poly.pdbx_strand_id
1 'polypeptide(L)'
;MNHQPFEDWLLNDKPIQPKQKLELDAHLRICNYCAALAETGRALHSVKKVSPAAGFSARFQQRLVLQQAAERRRRLWGAVLFTFGGLVILLWIAAPYLTSFFASPATRITSLVGWGVFLVTTLRAMFEAGSVVLDVIPSFLPPFAWMVLLSAFAGISLLWSVSIWRFVRFPRGV
;
A
#
# COMPACT_ATOMS: atom_id res chain seq x y z
N MET A 1 -6.61 15.89 -18.61
CA MET A 1 -8.01 16.36 -18.77
C MET A 1 -8.82 15.79 -17.61
N ASN A 2 -9.69 16.57 -16.98
CA ASN A 2 -10.52 16.07 -15.87
C ASN A 2 -11.77 15.39 -16.48
N HIS A 3 -11.94 14.08 -16.24
CA HIS A 3 -13.03 13.27 -16.79
C HIS A 3 -14.25 13.17 -15.85
N GLN A 4 -14.03 13.39 -14.55
CA GLN A 4 -15.01 13.16 -13.51
C GLN A 4 -16.39 13.84 -13.74
N PRO A 5 -16.48 15.13 -14.13
CA PRO A 5 -17.80 15.76 -14.30
C PRO A 5 -18.59 15.15 -15.46
N PHE A 6 -17.92 14.70 -16.52
CA PHE A 6 -18.57 14.11 -17.69
C PHE A 6 -19.02 12.67 -17.44
N GLU A 7 -18.24 11.89 -16.68
CA GLU A 7 -18.65 10.57 -16.21
C GLU A 7 -19.90 10.66 -15.33
N ASP A 8 -19.91 11.60 -14.38
CA ASP A 8 -21.06 11.79 -13.49
C ASP A 8 -22.34 12.14 -14.25
N TRP A 9 -22.24 12.92 -15.34
CA TRP A 9 -23.37 13.25 -16.19
C TRP A 9 -23.85 12.08 -17.05
N LEU A 10 -22.94 11.23 -17.51
CA LEU A 10 -23.27 10.07 -18.35
C LEU A 10 -23.86 8.91 -17.54
N LEU A 11 -23.44 8.71 -16.29
CA LEU A 11 -23.76 7.50 -15.52
C LEU A 11 -24.93 7.66 -14.55
N ASN A 12 -25.19 8.86 -14.02
CA ASN A 12 -26.12 9.04 -12.91
C ASN A 12 -27.58 9.32 -13.32
N ASP A 13 -27.95 9.24 -14.60
CA ASP A 13 -29.30 9.55 -15.12
C ASP A 13 -29.87 10.89 -14.59
N LYS A 14 -29.00 11.86 -14.26
CA LYS A 14 -29.40 13.17 -13.74
C LYS A 14 -29.78 14.10 -14.89
N PRO A 15 -30.84 14.92 -14.74
CA PRO A 15 -31.16 15.93 -15.74
C PRO A 15 -30.02 16.96 -15.81
N ILE A 16 -29.37 17.05 -16.98
CA ILE A 16 -28.31 18.01 -17.25
C ILE A 16 -28.88 19.31 -17.82
N GLN A 17 -28.26 20.45 -17.49
CA GLN A 17 -28.66 21.74 -18.04
C GLN A 17 -28.22 21.89 -19.51
N PRO A 18 -28.89 22.74 -20.31
CA PRO A 18 -28.55 22.95 -21.72
C PRO A 18 -27.08 23.34 -21.95
N LYS A 19 -26.51 24.15 -21.06
CA LYS A 19 -25.10 24.55 -21.11
C LYS A 19 -24.14 23.37 -20.88
N GLN A 20 -24.45 22.53 -19.90
CA GLN A 20 -23.66 21.32 -19.58
C GLN A 20 -23.70 20.30 -20.71
N LYS A 21 -24.85 20.20 -21.41
CA LYS A 21 -24.97 19.35 -22.59
C LYS A 21 -24.03 19.78 -23.72
N LEU A 22 -23.90 21.08 -23.96
CA LEU A 22 -22.98 21.60 -24.98
C LEU A 22 -21.51 21.33 -24.62
N GLU A 23 -21.16 21.49 -23.34
CA GLU A 23 -19.82 21.15 -22.83
C GLU A 23 -19.52 19.64 -22.94
N LEU A 24 -20.50 18.79 -22.64
CA LEU A 24 -20.40 17.33 -22.80
C LEU A 24 -20.20 16.95 -24.27
N ASP A 25 -21.00 17.50 -25.19
CA ASP A 25 -20.89 17.20 -26.62
C ASP A 25 -19.53 17.65 -27.20
N ALA A 26 -18.98 18.77 -26.72
CA ALA A 26 -17.64 19.22 -27.08
C ALA A 26 -16.56 18.24 -26.56
N HIS A 27 -16.71 17.76 -25.32
CA HIS A 27 -15.77 16.81 -24.70
C HIS A 27 -15.78 15.44 -25.40
N LEU A 28 -16.95 14.92 -25.76
CA LEU A 28 -17.10 13.63 -26.44
C LEU A 28 -16.40 13.59 -27.80
N ARG A 29 -16.21 14.73 -28.47
CA ARG A 29 -15.47 14.80 -29.75
C ARG A 29 -13.96 14.70 -29.59
N ILE A 30 -13.44 14.98 -28.40
CA ILE A 30 -12.01 15.08 -28.13
C ILE A 30 -11.53 13.91 -27.26
N CYS A 31 -12.40 13.33 -26.45
CA CYS A 31 -12.09 12.24 -25.54
C CYS A 31 -12.71 10.91 -25.99
N ASN A 32 -11.86 10.01 -26.51
CA ASN A 32 -12.26 8.66 -26.92
C ASN A 32 -12.87 7.84 -25.78
N TYR A 33 -12.37 8.01 -24.55
CA TYR A 33 -12.84 7.28 -23.38
C TYR A 33 -14.29 7.66 -23.03
N CYS A 34 -14.60 8.95 -22.90
CA CYS A 34 -15.97 9.39 -22.61
C CYS A 34 -16.92 9.10 -23.77
N ALA A 35 -16.43 9.13 -25.02
CA ALA A 35 -17.21 8.73 -26.20
C ALA A 35 -17.65 7.25 -26.13
N ALA A 36 -16.71 6.35 -25.82
CA ALA A 36 -17.00 4.93 -25.63
C ALA A 36 -17.97 4.70 -24.45
N LEU A 37 -17.84 5.46 -23.37
CA LEU A 37 -18.75 5.38 -22.23
C LEU A 37 -20.18 5.80 -22.59
N ALA A 38 -20.33 6.86 -23.38
CA ALA A 38 -21.63 7.30 -23.87
C ALA A 38 -22.29 6.28 -24.81
N GLU A 39 -21.50 5.65 -25.68
CA GLU A 39 -21.99 4.63 -26.61
C GLU A 39 -22.43 3.35 -25.88
N THR A 40 -21.61 2.86 -24.94
CA THR A 40 -21.97 1.70 -24.10
C THR A 40 -23.19 1.97 -23.23
N GLY A 41 -23.31 3.18 -22.65
CA GLY A 41 -24.51 3.61 -21.94
C GLY A 41 -25.76 3.50 -22.83
N ARG A 42 -25.73 4.07 -24.04
CA ARG A 42 -26.86 3.96 -25.00
C ARG A 42 -27.21 2.51 -25.33
N ALA A 43 -26.21 1.66 -25.53
CA ALA A 43 -26.41 0.24 -25.78
C ALA A 43 -27.08 -0.47 -24.60
N LEU A 44 -26.74 -0.12 -23.35
CA LEU A 44 -27.37 -0.67 -22.15
C LEU A 44 -28.79 -0.15 -21.93
N HIS A 45 -29.04 1.14 -22.20
CA HIS A 45 -30.37 1.75 -22.07
C HIS A 45 -31.37 1.27 -23.13
N SER A 46 -30.89 0.81 -24.29
CA SER A 46 -31.75 0.24 -25.35
C SER A 46 -32.20 -1.19 -25.07
N VAL A 47 -31.56 -1.89 -24.12
CA VAL A 47 -31.97 -3.25 -23.72
C VAL A 47 -33.29 -3.20 -22.95
N LYS A 48 -34.24 -4.04 -23.35
CA LYS A 48 -35.50 -4.23 -22.63
C LYS A 48 -35.22 -4.74 -21.21
N LYS A 49 -35.50 -3.90 -20.21
CA LYS A 49 -35.46 -4.31 -18.80
C LYS A 49 -36.53 -5.38 -18.56
N VAL A 50 -36.12 -6.56 -18.12
CA VAL A 50 -37.03 -7.65 -17.77
C VAL A 50 -37.45 -7.48 -16.31
N SER A 51 -38.76 -7.47 -16.06
CA SER A 51 -39.28 -7.42 -14.69
C SER A 51 -38.93 -8.70 -13.95
N PRO A 52 -38.56 -8.62 -12.66
CA PRO A 52 -38.29 -9.81 -11.86
C PRO A 52 -39.54 -10.69 -11.77
N ALA A 53 -39.34 -12.00 -11.69
CA ALA A 53 -40.44 -12.94 -11.48
C ALA A 53 -41.19 -12.63 -10.17
N ALA A 54 -42.49 -12.94 -10.13
CA ALA A 54 -43.31 -12.77 -8.94
C ALA A 54 -42.64 -13.41 -7.71
N GLY A 55 -42.67 -12.70 -6.57
CA GLY A 55 -42.04 -13.15 -5.32
C GLY A 55 -40.51 -13.08 -5.29
N PHE A 56 -39.84 -12.51 -6.31
CA PHE A 56 -38.39 -12.28 -6.29
C PHE A 56 -37.95 -11.44 -5.08
N SER A 57 -38.62 -10.32 -4.82
CA SER A 57 -38.28 -9.41 -3.71
C SER A 57 -38.32 -10.12 -2.36
N ALA A 58 -39.39 -10.89 -2.10
CA ALA A 58 -39.54 -11.67 -0.87
C ALA A 58 -38.42 -12.71 -0.70
N ARG A 59 -38.11 -13.48 -1.75
CA ARG A 59 -37.00 -14.47 -1.73
C ARG A 59 -35.64 -13.80 -1.54
N PHE A 60 -35.43 -12.65 -2.18
CA PHE A 60 -34.19 -11.89 -2.08
C PHE A 60 -33.99 -11.34 -0.67
N GLN A 61 -35.02 -10.72 -0.08
CA GLN A 61 -34.97 -10.21 1.29
C GLN A 61 -34.71 -11.31 2.32
N GLN A 62 -35.36 -12.47 2.18
CA GLN A 62 -35.11 -13.61 3.06
C GLN A 62 -33.67 -14.11 2.98
N ARG A 63 -33.11 -14.23 1.76
CA ARG A 63 -31.70 -14.60 1.57
C ARG A 63 -30.75 -13.54 2.11
N LEU A 64 -31.07 -12.27 1.94
CA LEU A 64 -30.25 -11.16 2.41
C LEU A 64 -30.08 -11.18 3.93
N VAL A 65 -31.16 -11.43 4.68
CA VAL A 65 -31.09 -11.53 6.15
C VAL A 65 -30.17 -12.69 6.58
N LEU A 66 -30.30 -13.85 5.94
CA LEU A 66 -29.45 -15.01 6.24
C LEU A 66 -27.99 -14.75 5.91
N GLN A 67 -27.71 -14.13 4.75
CA GLN A 67 -26.35 -13.78 4.33
C GLN A 67 -25.73 -12.73 5.26
N GLN A 68 -26.47 -11.69 5.63
CA GLN A 68 -25.99 -10.67 6.57
C GLN A 68 -25.67 -11.26 7.94
N ALA A 69 -26.48 -12.19 8.45
CA ALA A 69 -26.20 -12.87 9.70
C ALA A 69 -24.92 -13.71 9.62
N ALA A 70 -24.73 -14.45 8.53
CA ALA A 70 -23.52 -15.24 8.29
C ALA A 70 -22.27 -14.35 8.16
N GLU A 71 -22.36 -13.23 7.44
CA GLU A 71 -21.27 -12.27 7.31
C GLU A 71 -20.91 -11.62 8.65
N ARG A 72 -21.90 -11.17 9.43
CA ARG A 72 -21.66 -10.61 10.77
C ARG A 72 -20.92 -11.61 11.64
N ARG A 73 -21.34 -12.88 11.63
CA ARG A 73 -20.66 -13.94 12.38
C ARG A 73 -19.22 -14.14 11.91
N ARG A 74 -18.97 -14.20 10.59
CA ARG A 74 -17.61 -14.31 10.05
C ARG A 74 -16.73 -13.12 10.41
N ARG A 75 -17.26 -11.90 10.33
CA ARG A 75 -16.53 -10.67 10.73
C ARG A 75 -16.21 -10.67 12.22
N LEU A 76 -17.15 -11.08 13.06
CA LEU A 76 -16.92 -11.19 14.51
C LEU A 76 -15.83 -12.22 14.82
N TRP A 77 -15.89 -13.41 14.23
CA TRP A 77 -14.85 -14.42 14.43
C TRP A 77 -13.50 -13.98 13.87
N GLY A 78 -13.48 -13.34 12.71
CA GLY A 78 -12.27 -12.75 12.14
C GLY A 78 -11.67 -11.67 13.03
N ALA A 79 -12.51 -10.77 13.57
CA ALA A 79 -12.08 -9.74 14.50
C ALA A 79 -11.54 -10.34 15.80
N VAL A 80 -12.24 -11.30 16.41
CA VAL A 80 -11.80 -11.98 17.64
C VAL A 80 -10.47 -12.71 17.42
N LEU A 81 -10.33 -13.45 16.32
CA LEU A 81 -9.10 -14.16 16.02
C LEU A 81 -7.95 -13.18 15.78
N PHE A 82 -8.21 -12.08 15.07
CA PHE A 82 -7.20 -11.06 14.80
C PHE A 82 -6.78 -10.30 16.05
N THR A 83 -7.73 -9.88 16.89
CA THR A 83 -7.44 -9.16 18.13
C THR A 83 -6.77 -10.06 19.16
N PHE A 84 -7.28 -11.28 19.36
CA PHE A 84 -6.71 -12.22 20.32
C PHE A 84 -5.35 -12.71 19.85
N GLY A 85 -5.21 -13.10 18.58
CA GLY A 85 -3.93 -13.52 18.00
C GLY A 85 -2.90 -12.39 18.04
N GLY A 86 -3.32 -11.16 17.67
CA GLY A 86 -2.47 -9.98 17.77
C GLY A 86 -2.03 -9.69 19.21
N LEU A 87 -2.93 -9.82 20.18
CA LEU A 87 -2.63 -9.59 21.60
C LEU A 87 -1.69 -10.65 22.15
N VAL A 88 -1.86 -11.92 21.78
CA VAL A 88 -0.94 -13.00 22.17
C VAL A 88 0.46 -12.75 21.61
N ILE A 89 0.58 -12.41 20.33
CA ILE A 89 1.87 -12.11 19.69
C ILE A 89 2.51 -10.87 20.35
N LEU A 90 1.72 -9.82 20.58
CA LEU A 90 2.20 -8.60 21.22
C LEU A 90 2.69 -8.87 22.64
N LEU A 91 1.94 -9.65 23.43
CA LEU A 91 2.36 -10.05 24.77
C LEU A 91 3.62 -10.92 24.72
N TRP A 92 3.75 -11.82 23.74
CA TRP A 92 4.94 -12.65 23.61
C TRP A 92 6.20 -11.82 23.30
N ILE A 93 6.10 -10.85 22.39
CA ILE A 93 7.19 -9.91 22.08
C ILE A 93 7.48 -9.00 23.29
N ALA A 94 6.45 -8.54 23.98
CA ALA A 94 6.58 -7.63 25.12
C ALA A 94 7.00 -8.32 26.43
N ALA A 95 6.83 -9.65 26.54
CA ALA A 95 7.13 -10.43 27.75
C ALA A 95 8.52 -10.18 28.35
N PRO A 96 9.65 -10.22 27.60
CA PRO A 96 10.97 -9.93 28.18
C PRO A 96 11.08 -8.49 28.71
N TYR A 97 10.41 -7.53 28.07
CA TYR A 97 10.41 -6.14 28.52
C TYR A 97 9.52 -5.94 29.76
N LEU A 98 8.35 -6.56 29.83
CA LEU A 98 7.50 -6.52 31.01
C LEU A 98 8.19 -7.19 32.21
N THR A 99 8.76 -8.38 32.01
CA THR A 99 9.48 -9.08 33.09
C THR A 99 10.67 -8.27 33.60
N SER A 100 11.45 -7.64 32.73
CA SER A 100 12.56 -6.76 33.14
C SER A 100 12.10 -5.43 33.77
N PHE A 101 10.93 -4.91 33.39
CA PHE A 101 10.32 -3.74 34.02
C PHE A 101 9.86 -4.02 35.45
N PHE A 102 9.23 -5.18 35.68
CA PHE A 102 8.82 -5.64 37.01
C PHE A 102 9.97 -6.25 37.83
N ALA A 103 11.07 -6.63 37.19
CA ALA A 103 12.26 -7.09 37.90
C ALA A 103 12.98 -5.92 38.60
N SER A 104 13.69 -6.26 39.68
CA SER A 104 14.46 -5.35 40.54
C SER A 104 15.26 -4.32 39.71
N PRO A 105 15.38 -3.05 40.15
CA PRO A 105 16.19 -2.04 39.45
C PRO A 105 17.64 -2.49 39.18
N ALA A 106 18.18 -3.44 39.96
CA ALA A 106 19.49 -4.04 39.72
C ALA A 106 19.59 -4.87 38.43
N THR A 107 18.54 -5.61 38.04
CA THR A 107 18.52 -6.38 36.79
C THR A 107 18.39 -5.50 35.54
N ARG A 108 17.80 -4.31 35.69
CA ARG A 108 17.74 -3.30 34.63
C ARG A 108 19.10 -2.68 34.33
N ILE A 109 19.86 -2.35 35.37
CA ILE A 109 21.22 -1.79 35.20
C ILE A 109 22.15 -2.83 34.56
N THR A 110 22.12 -4.08 35.03
CA THR A 110 22.97 -5.15 34.50
C THR A 110 22.63 -5.52 33.06
N SER A 111 21.35 -5.56 32.67
CA SER A 111 20.95 -5.80 31.28
C SER A 111 21.30 -4.62 30.36
N LEU A 112 21.14 -3.37 30.81
CA LEU A 112 21.54 -2.18 30.05
C LEU A 112 23.06 -2.16 29.81
N VAL A 113 23.84 -2.44 30.85
CA VAL A 113 25.30 -2.54 30.75
C VAL A 113 25.69 -3.70 29.84
N GLY A 114 25.03 -4.86 29.96
CA GLY A 114 25.26 -6.01 29.08
C GLY A 114 24.99 -5.69 27.61
N TRP A 115 23.90 -4.99 27.30
CA TRP A 115 23.57 -4.55 25.94
C TRP A 115 24.57 -3.52 25.42
N GLY A 116 25.00 -2.59 26.27
CA GLY A 116 26.04 -1.61 25.94
C GLY A 116 27.39 -2.28 25.64
N VAL A 117 27.83 -3.22 26.47
CA VAL A 117 29.05 -4.00 26.25
C VAL A 117 28.95 -4.82 24.97
N PHE A 118 27.81 -5.47 24.72
CA PHE A 118 27.58 -6.22 23.48
C PHE A 118 27.66 -5.33 22.24
N LEU A 119 27.04 -4.15 22.25
CA LEU A 119 27.13 -3.21 21.15
C LEU A 119 28.56 -2.75 20.91
N VAL A 120 29.27 -2.33 21.95
CA VAL A 120 30.65 -1.82 21.83
C VAL A 120 31.59 -2.92 21.31
N THR A 121 31.47 -4.13 21.85
CA THR A 121 32.30 -5.28 21.42
C THR A 121 31.99 -5.68 19.98
N THR A 122 30.71 -5.72 19.60
CA THR A 122 30.30 -6.01 18.22
C THR A 122 30.77 -4.94 17.25
N LEU A 123 30.63 -3.65 17.61
CA LEU A 123 31.16 -2.55 16.79
C LEU A 123 32.67 -2.70 16.61
N ARG A 124 33.39 -2.95 17.70
CA ARG A 124 34.85 -3.10 17.67
C ARG A 124 35.28 -4.26 16.79
N ALA A 125 34.65 -5.42 16.94
CA ALA A 125 34.91 -6.58 16.09
C ALA A 125 34.59 -6.30 14.61
N MET A 126 33.52 -5.56 14.33
CA MET A 126 33.16 -5.17 12.97
C MET A 126 34.18 -4.19 12.36
N PHE A 127 34.68 -3.24 13.15
CA PHE A 127 35.74 -2.31 12.71
C PHE A 127 37.07 -3.02 12.50
N GLU A 128 37.44 -3.96 13.37
CA GLU A 128 38.68 -4.72 13.25
C GLU A 128 38.65 -5.69 12.05
N ALA A 129 37.52 -6.38 11.84
CA ALA A 129 37.30 -7.15 10.63
C ALA A 129 37.28 -6.25 9.38
N GLY A 130 36.63 -5.09 9.49
CA GLY A 130 36.54 -4.09 8.43
C GLY A 130 37.91 -3.53 8.03
N SER A 131 38.79 -3.22 9.00
CA SER A 131 40.13 -2.71 8.72
C SER A 131 41.00 -3.75 8.04
N VAL A 132 40.94 -5.02 8.47
CA VAL A 132 41.67 -6.10 7.79
C VAL A 132 41.21 -6.25 6.35
N VAL A 133 39.90 -6.20 6.12
CA VAL A 133 39.33 -6.29 4.77
C VAL A 133 39.71 -5.06 3.94
N LEU A 134 39.66 -3.85 4.49
CA LEU A 134 40.02 -2.61 3.80
C LEU A 134 41.53 -2.49 3.52
N ASP A 135 42.39 -3.15 4.29
CA ASP A 135 43.83 -3.21 4.02
C ASP A 135 44.15 -4.24 2.92
N VAL A 136 43.41 -5.35 2.87
CA VAL A 136 43.67 -6.43 1.88
C VAL A 136 43.02 -6.13 0.52
N ILE A 137 41.80 -5.59 0.49
CA ILE A 137 41.04 -5.35 -0.75
C ILE A 137 41.80 -4.50 -1.78
N PRO A 138 42.45 -3.37 -1.41
CA PRO A 138 43.18 -2.53 -2.37
C PRO A 138 44.35 -3.25 -3.03
N SER A 139 44.96 -4.21 -2.34
CA SER A 139 46.06 -5.03 -2.87
C SER A 139 45.59 -6.17 -3.78
N PHE A 140 44.36 -6.66 -3.58
CA PHE A 140 43.81 -7.81 -4.31
C PHE A 140 43.10 -7.40 -5.60
N LEU A 141 42.54 -6.18 -5.64
CA LEU A 141 41.84 -5.66 -6.80
C LEU A 141 42.77 -4.85 -7.71
N PRO A 142 42.90 -5.23 -9.00
CA PRO A 142 43.66 -4.44 -9.95
C PRO A 142 43.02 -3.07 -10.20
N PRO A 143 43.78 -2.03 -10.60
CA PRO A 143 43.27 -0.65 -10.70
C PRO A 143 42.02 -0.48 -11.58
N PHE A 144 41.86 -1.31 -12.62
CA PHE A 144 40.68 -1.27 -13.48
C PHE A 144 39.39 -1.73 -12.78
N ALA A 145 39.49 -2.66 -11.82
CA ALA A 145 38.33 -3.13 -11.06
C ALA A 145 37.73 -2.01 -10.18
N TRP A 146 38.59 -1.14 -9.66
CA TRP A 146 38.16 0.07 -8.93
C TRP A 146 37.39 1.05 -9.82
N MET A 147 37.84 1.26 -11.07
CA MET A 147 37.11 2.11 -12.02
C MET A 147 35.73 1.55 -12.36
N VAL A 148 35.61 0.23 -12.54
CA VAL A 148 34.33 -0.45 -12.79
C VAL A 148 33.40 -0.32 -11.58
N LEU A 149 33.88 -0.54 -10.36
CA LEU A 149 33.09 -0.39 -9.14
C LEU A 149 32.60 1.04 -8.94
N LEU A 150 33.47 2.04 -9.11
CA LEU A 150 33.09 3.45 -9.01
C LEU A 150 32.06 3.84 -10.07
N SER A 151 32.23 3.36 -11.30
CA SER A 151 31.26 3.59 -12.39
C SER A 151 29.90 2.94 -12.09
N ALA A 152 29.90 1.69 -11.59
CA ALA A 152 28.68 0.99 -11.20
C ALA A 152 27.96 1.71 -10.06
N PHE A 153 28.69 2.15 -9.03
CA PHE A 153 28.12 2.86 -7.89
C PHE A 153 27.54 4.22 -8.30
N ALA A 154 28.24 4.96 -9.17
CA ALA A 154 27.74 6.21 -9.75
C ALA A 154 26.48 5.98 -10.60
N GLY A 155 26.46 4.94 -11.42
CA GLY A 155 25.29 4.56 -12.22
C GLY A 155 24.07 4.21 -11.37
N ILE A 156 24.26 3.41 -10.31
CA ILE A 156 23.19 3.06 -9.37
C ILE A 156 22.68 4.31 -8.63
N SER A 157 23.58 5.19 -8.18
CA SER A 157 23.22 6.44 -7.51
C SER A 157 22.41 7.38 -8.42
N LEU A 158 22.80 7.50 -9.69
CA LEU A 158 22.06 8.25 -10.70
C LEU A 158 20.68 7.65 -10.97
N LEU A 159 20.60 6.33 -11.19
CA LEU A 159 19.33 5.62 -11.39
C LEU A 159 18.39 5.82 -10.21
N TRP A 160 18.92 5.72 -8.99
CA TRP A 160 18.15 5.92 -7.77
C TRP A 160 17.64 7.36 -7.63
N SER A 161 18.50 8.35 -7.91
CA SER A 161 18.14 9.77 -7.90
C SER A 161 17.04 10.09 -8.93
N VAL A 162 17.16 9.58 -10.15
CA VAL A 162 16.15 9.75 -11.21
C VAL A 162 14.84 9.06 -10.85
N SER A 163 14.91 7.86 -10.27
CA SER A 163 13.73 7.12 -9.79
C SER A 163 12.96 7.94 -8.76
N ILE A 164 13.64 8.43 -7.72
CA ILE A 164 13.02 9.28 -6.68
C ILE A 164 12.42 10.54 -7.31
N TRP A 165 13.14 11.21 -8.21
CA TRP A 165 12.65 12.42 -8.88
C TRP A 165 11.37 12.19 -9.69
N ARG A 166 11.28 11.03 -10.35
CA ARG A 166 10.08 10.63 -11.09
C ARG A 166 8.87 10.41 -10.17
N PHE A 167 9.06 9.84 -8.99
CA PHE A 167 7.98 9.61 -8.03
C PHE A 167 7.57 10.89 -7.29
N VAL A 168 8.50 11.80 -7.00
CA VAL A 168 8.22 13.08 -6.33
C VAL A 168 7.51 14.08 -7.26
N ARG A 169 7.74 14.00 -8.59
CA ARG A 169 7.09 14.85 -9.61
C ARG A 169 5.67 14.40 -10.02
N PHE A 170 5.05 13.45 -9.33
CA PHE A 170 3.60 13.27 -9.35
C PHE A 170 2.98 14.09 -8.20
N PRO A 171 2.71 15.39 -8.36
CA PRO A 171 1.95 16.14 -7.37
C PRO A 171 0.53 15.60 -7.34
N ARG A 172 0.12 15.29 -6.11
CA ARG A 172 -1.26 15.14 -5.63
C ARG A 172 -2.20 16.12 -6.35
N GLY A 173 -3.11 15.58 -7.15
CA GLY A 173 -4.35 16.26 -7.48
C GLY A 173 -5.28 16.17 -6.26
N VAL A 174 -5.54 17.33 -5.65
CA VAL A 174 -6.76 17.58 -4.87
C VAL A 174 -7.79 18.13 -5.84
#